data_AF-A0A150GWZ5-F1
#
_entry.id   AF-A0A150GWZ5-F1
#
_cell.length_a   1.000
_cell.length_b   1.000
_cell.length_c   1.000
_cell.angle_alpha   90.00
_cell.angle_beta   90.00
_cell.angle_gamma   90.00
#
_symmetry.space_group_name_H-M   'P 1'
#
loop_
_entity.id
_entity.type
_entity.pdbx_description
1 polymer ?
#
loop_
_entity_poly.entity_id
_entity_poly.type
_entity_poly.pdbx_seq_one_letter_code
_entity_poly.pdbx_strand_id
1 'polypeptide(L)'
;MLHSCPHIKIDRVLKGGSFGRRTMVSGNFDVDVSVFVISFDGQLLDWERDWHDEHLVLGMLRTVALWLSANSHSQVVVVEQGTHYKNVINVRIQNVDMDLKLVPQMGTAVLSKPGPKQAPQDRAYAQQQALMRPVLEEPEAHDADPTREAALSEALAAAVKPVNDRVKVVCRMVKAWYKLDLATILPTAGVPSVALEMLVLAAHQEVLRRGRPKWAELSAAVLLESLRLLDEAVTHGSLVVLDAGRKWGYRRETAERFRHVWGSDPVKILHPIDPTCNLARVSPSRSCGRRVDFNLTGWYGH
;
A
#
# COMPACT_ATOMS: atom_id res chain seq x y z
N MET A 1 4.57 -7.73 21.00
CA MET A 1 5.71 -6.82 21.14
C MET A 1 5.28 -5.37 20.95
N LEU A 2 4.89 -4.90 19.76
CA LEU A 2 4.48 -3.49 19.56
C LEU A 2 3.37 -2.97 20.50
N HIS A 3 2.39 -3.80 20.89
CA HIS A 3 1.38 -3.45 21.89
C HIS A 3 1.95 -3.11 23.29
N SER A 4 3.22 -3.45 23.55
CA SER A 4 3.94 -3.19 24.80
C SER A 4 4.90 -2.00 24.69
N CYS A 5 4.97 -1.33 23.54
CA CYS A 5 5.80 -0.13 23.37
C CYS A 5 5.15 1.04 24.14
N PRO A 6 5.83 1.66 25.12
CA PRO A 6 5.23 2.71 25.95
C PRO A 6 5.01 4.02 25.18
N HIS A 7 5.73 4.21 24.07
CA HIS A 7 5.69 5.43 23.27
C HIS A 7 4.48 5.49 22.32
N ILE A 8 3.86 4.36 21.98
CA ILE A 8 2.72 4.35 21.05
C ILE A 8 1.53 3.60 21.64
N LYS A 9 0.34 4.16 21.43
CA LYS A 9 -0.90 3.41 21.59
C LYS A 9 -1.39 3.00 20.22
N ILE A 10 -1.65 1.71 20.03
CA ILE A 10 -2.09 1.17 18.75
C ILE A 10 -3.46 0.49 18.87
N ASP A 11 -4.30 0.65 17.86
CA ASP A 11 -5.58 -0.07 17.76
C ASP A 11 -5.37 -1.51 17.28
N ARG A 12 -4.65 -1.65 16.16
CA ARG A 12 -4.47 -2.93 15.48
C ARG A 12 -3.21 -2.95 14.63
N VAL A 13 -2.78 -4.18 14.32
CA VAL A 13 -1.66 -4.49 13.43
C VAL A 13 -2.17 -5.41 12.33
N LEU A 14 -1.86 -5.11 11.07
CA LEU A 14 -2.36 -5.87 9.93
C LEU A 14 -1.27 -6.19 8.93
N LYS A 15 -1.38 -7.39 8.36
CA LYS A 15 -0.54 -7.84 7.26
C LYS A 15 -1.00 -7.16 5.98
N GLY A 16 -0.22 -6.21 5.50
CA GLY A 16 -0.45 -5.48 4.26
C GLY A 16 0.23 -6.14 3.07
N GLY A 17 0.38 -5.37 1.99
CA GLY A 17 1.24 -5.77 0.88
C GLY A 17 0.81 -7.02 0.13
N SER A 18 1.78 -7.63 -0.53
CA SER A 18 1.58 -8.88 -1.26
C SER A 18 1.18 -10.03 -0.32
N PHE A 19 1.61 -10.00 0.94
CA PHE A 19 1.24 -10.99 1.96
C PHE A 19 -0.26 -10.92 2.27
N GLY A 20 -0.76 -9.74 2.63
CA GLY A 20 -2.18 -9.50 2.94
C GLY A 20 -3.10 -9.80 1.76
N ARG A 21 -2.64 -9.53 0.53
CA ARG A 21 -3.38 -9.77 -0.72
C ARG A 21 -3.26 -11.20 -1.27
N ARG A 22 -2.37 -12.03 -0.70
CA ARG A 22 -2.06 -13.40 -1.15
C ARG A 22 -1.47 -13.47 -2.57
N THR A 23 -0.61 -12.53 -2.91
CA THR A 23 0.03 -12.37 -4.24
C THR A 23 1.57 -12.35 -4.16
N MET A 24 2.14 -12.94 -3.12
CA MET A 24 3.60 -13.01 -2.89
C MET A 24 4.31 -13.83 -3.97
N VAL A 25 5.54 -13.42 -4.32
CA VAL A 25 6.47 -14.18 -5.16
C VAL A 25 7.51 -14.82 -4.25
N SER A 26 7.60 -16.15 -4.26
CA SER A 26 8.55 -16.89 -3.40
C SER A 26 9.99 -16.45 -3.66
N GLY A 27 10.78 -16.33 -2.58
CA GLY A 27 12.20 -15.94 -2.65
C GLY A 27 12.46 -14.47 -2.97
N ASN A 28 11.43 -13.65 -3.26
CA ASN A 28 11.58 -12.23 -3.53
C ASN A 28 10.31 -11.46 -3.08
N PHE A 29 10.06 -11.47 -1.78
CA PHE A 29 9.00 -10.69 -1.16
C PHE A 29 9.42 -10.14 0.21
N ASP A 30 9.00 -8.91 0.46
CA ASP A 30 9.03 -8.29 1.78
C ASP A 30 7.63 -8.41 2.40
N VAL A 31 7.57 -8.38 3.74
CA VAL A 31 6.31 -8.40 4.48
C VAL A 31 5.95 -6.99 4.89
N ASP A 32 4.89 -6.45 4.28
CA ASP A 32 4.31 -5.19 4.74
C ASP A 32 3.42 -5.40 5.97
N VAL A 33 3.58 -4.57 6.98
CA VAL A 33 2.72 -4.54 8.17
C VAL A 33 2.29 -3.12 8.47
N SER A 34 0.98 -2.90 8.53
CA SER A 34 0.40 -1.61 8.91
C SER A 34 0.05 -1.62 10.39
N VAL A 35 0.51 -0.60 11.12
CA VAL A 35 0.33 -0.40 12.56
C VAL A 35 -0.52 0.85 12.75
N PHE A 36 -1.78 0.68 13.17
CA PHE A 36 -2.73 1.79 13.31
C PHE A 36 -2.52 2.49 14.65
N VAL A 37 -1.88 3.66 14.61
CA VAL A 37 -1.47 4.42 15.79
C VAL A 37 -2.56 5.42 16.19
N ILE A 38 -2.89 5.42 17.48
CA ILE A 38 -3.86 6.32 18.12
C ILE A 38 -3.14 7.51 18.75
N SER A 39 -2.04 7.25 19.45
CA SER A 39 -1.29 8.28 20.19
C SER A 39 0.20 7.99 20.20
N PHE A 40 0.99 9.05 20.34
CA PHE A 40 2.44 9.01 20.52
C PHE A 40 2.82 9.80 21.78
N ASP A 41 3.64 9.21 22.66
CA ASP A 41 4.04 9.76 23.97
C ASP A 41 2.88 10.36 24.79
N GLY A 42 1.77 9.63 24.79
CA GLY A 42 0.54 10.00 25.51
C GLY A 42 -0.34 11.05 24.82
N GLN A 43 0.10 11.65 23.71
CA GLN A 43 -0.66 12.63 22.94
C GLN A 43 -1.44 11.97 21.80
N LEU A 44 -2.76 12.22 21.73
CA LEU A 44 -3.58 11.79 20.60
C LEU A 44 -3.11 12.47 19.32
N LEU A 45 -2.98 11.70 18.24
CA LEU A 45 -2.53 12.21 16.95
C LEU A 45 -3.71 12.70 16.11
N ASP A 46 -3.59 13.91 15.59
CA ASP A 46 -4.52 14.53 14.65
C ASP A 46 -4.12 14.26 13.19
N TRP A 47 -5.11 14.00 12.33
CA TRP A 47 -4.88 13.70 10.91
C TRP A 47 -4.35 14.90 10.14
N GLU A 48 -4.99 16.06 10.26
CA GLU A 48 -4.66 17.24 9.45
C GLU A 48 -3.30 17.83 9.84
N ARG A 49 -2.97 17.79 11.13
CA ARG A 49 -1.72 18.35 11.65
C ARG A 49 -0.60 17.33 11.78
N ASP A 50 -0.80 16.27 12.55
CA ASP A 50 0.31 15.45 13.06
C ASP A 50 0.82 14.43 12.03
N TRP A 51 -0.08 13.87 11.21
CA TRP A 51 0.29 12.90 10.16
C TRP A 51 0.87 13.54 8.89
N HIS A 52 0.80 14.86 8.78
CA HIS A 52 1.41 15.66 7.72
C HIS A 52 2.70 16.38 8.19
N ASP A 53 3.04 16.29 9.48
CA ASP A 53 4.32 16.74 10.01
C ASP A 53 5.39 15.64 9.83
N GLU A 54 6.24 15.80 8.82
CA GLU A 54 7.30 14.84 8.49
C GLU A 54 8.30 14.65 9.65
N HIS A 55 8.58 15.70 10.43
CA HIS A 55 9.49 15.59 11.58
C HIS A 55 8.89 14.73 12.69
N LEU A 56 7.61 14.93 12.97
CA LEU A 56 6.89 14.12 13.96
C LEU A 56 6.81 12.66 13.51
N VAL A 57 6.42 12.39 12.27
CA VAL A 57 6.32 11.03 11.72
C VAL A 57 7.66 10.30 11.76
N LEU A 58 8.75 10.97 11.35
CA LEU A 58 10.10 10.42 11.46
C LEU A 58 10.53 10.18 12.90
N GLY A 59 10.20 11.10 13.82
CA GLY A 59 10.43 10.95 15.25
C GLY A 59 9.74 9.70 15.81
N MET A 60 8.47 9.50 15.47
CA MET A 60 7.71 8.31 15.85
C MET A 60 8.38 7.02 15.36
N LEU A 61 8.77 6.98 14.08
CA LEU A 61 9.41 5.80 13.49
C LEU A 61 10.74 5.48 14.16
N ARG A 62 11.58 6.49 14.42
CA ARG A 62 12.86 6.33 15.11
C ARG A 62 12.69 5.83 16.54
N THR A 63 11.77 6.42 17.29
CA THR A 63 11.48 6.00 18.67
C THR A 63 10.98 4.55 18.72
N VAL A 64 10.06 4.17 17.83
CA VAL A 64 9.54 2.79 17.79
C VAL A 64 10.63 1.81 17.35
N ALA A 65 11.49 2.18 16.39
CA ALA A 65 12.60 1.34 15.95
C ALA A 65 13.65 1.13 17.05
N LEU A 66 14.02 2.19 17.78
CA LEU A 66 14.91 2.09 18.95
C LEU A 66 14.34 1.14 20.00
N TRP A 67 13.05 1.29 20.32
CA TRP A 67 12.40 0.41 21.28
C TRP A 67 12.38 -1.05 20.80
N LEU A 68 12.05 -1.30 19.53
CA LEU A 68 12.09 -2.65 18.94
C LEU A 68 13.50 -3.24 18.96
N SER A 69 14.53 -2.44 18.69
CA SER A 69 15.93 -2.87 18.73
C SER A 69 16.34 -3.33 20.14
N ALA A 70 15.90 -2.59 21.16
CA ALA A 70 16.22 -2.90 22.55
C ALA A 70 15.42 -4.08 23.13
N ASN A 71 14.24 -4.37 22.58
CA ASN A 71 13.28 -5.33 23.15
C ASN A 71 13.03 -6.56 22.25
N SER A 72 13.84 -6.76 21.21
CA SER A 72 13.74 -7.90 20.33
C SER A 72 15.12 -8.48 20.01
N HIS A 73 15.16 -9.77 19.69
CA HIS A 73 16.35 -10.40 19.12
C HIS A 73 16.46 -10.18 17.59
N SER A 74 15.72 -9.21 17.04
CA SER A 74 15.66 -8.95 15.59
C SER A 74 16.61 -7.82 15.22
N GLN A 75 17.16 -7.85 14.00
CA GLN A 75 17.84 -6.69 13.44
C GLN A 75 16.77 -5.68 13.00
N VAL A 76 16.86 -4.44 13.49
CA VAL A 76 15.88 -3.38 13.22
C VAL A 76 16.62 -2.19 12.65
N VAL A 77 16.16 -1.67 11.51
CA VAL A 77 16.73 -0.51 10.83
C VAL A 77 15.59 0.41 10.41
N VAL A 78 15.73 1.72 10.63
CA VAL A 78 14.80 2.71 10.08
C VAL A 78 15.19 2.95 8.63
N VAL A 79 14.25 2.76 7.71
CA VAL A 79 14.45 3.06 6.29
C VAL A 79 13.69 4.32 5.95
N GLU A 80 14.43 5.43 5.94
CA GLU A 80 13.91 6.76 5.67
C GLU A 80 13.63 6.96 4.15
N GLN A 81 14.38 6.28 3.28
CA GLN A 81 14.22 6.36 1.82
C GLN A 81 14.45 5.01 1.13
N GLY A 82 13.74 4.75 0.02
CA GLY A 82 14.02 3.65 -0.91
C GLY A 82 13.02 2.49 -0.95
N THR A 83 11.94 2.50 -0.17
CA THR A 83 10.81 1.56 -0.33
C THR A 83 9.64 2.24 -1.06
N HIS A 84 8.60 1.47 -1.46
CA HIS A 84 7.39 2.02 -2.10
C HIS A 84 6.68 3.06 -1.22
N TYR A 85 6.87 2.98 0.09
CA TYR A 85 6.26 3.86 1.08
C TYR A 85 7.38 4.69 1.71
N LYS A 86 7.32 6.03 1.63
CA LYS A 86 8.27 6.86 2.38
C LYS A 86 8.20 6.49 3.87
N ASN A 87 9.33 6.51 4.57
CA ASN A 87 9.41 6.42 6.04
C ASN A 87 8.81 5.12 6.62
N VAL A 88 9.57 4.02 6.59
CA VAL A 88 9.18 2.73 7.20
C VAL A 88 10.24 2.23 8.20
N ILE A 89 9.83 1.37 9.13
CA ILE A 89 10.77 0.62 9.96
C ILE A 89 10.96 -0.75 9.32
N ASN A 90 12.16 -1.03 8.82
CA ASN A 90 12.50 -2.36 8.32
C ASN A 90 12.99 -3.22 9.49
N VAL A 91 12.39 -4.40 9.64
CA VAL A 91 12.75 -5.37 10.65
C VAL A 91 13.09 -6.67 9.95
N ARG A 92 14.26 -7.23 10.23
CA ARG A 92 14.67 -8.53 9.70
C ARG A 92 14.47 -9.62 10.75
N ILE A 93 13.56 -10.55 10.45
CA ILE A 93 13.23 -11.70 11.32
C ILE A 93 13.54 -12.98 10.55
N GLN A 94 14.47 -13.80 11.04
CA GLN A 94 14.81 -15.10 10.44
C GLN A 94 15.09 -15.02 8.91
N ASN A 95 15.83 -13.99 8.48
CA ASN A 95 16.14 -13.67 7.07
C ASN A 95 14.97 -13.18 6.20
N VAL A 96 13.85 -12.82 6.79
CA VAL A 96 12.74 -12.15 6.10
C VAL A 96 12.74 -10.68 6.48
N ASP A 97 12.79 -9.81 5.46
CA ASP A 97 12.68 -8.37 5.64
C ASP A 97 11.18 -7.98 5.75
N MET A 98 10.85 -7.18 6.75
CA MET A 98 9.49 -6.77 7.08
C MET A 98 9.43 -5.24 7.22
N ASP A 99 8.58 -4.60 6.43
CA ASP A 99 8.34 -3.17 6.47
C ASP A 99 7.15 -2.86 7.37
N LEU A 100 7.43 -2.31 8.56
CA LEU A 100 6.42 -1.78 9.47
C LEU A 100 6.10 -0.32 9.10
N LYS A 101 4.81 -0.05 8.87
CA LYS A 101 4.27 1.27 8.55
C LYS A 101 3.43 1.74 9.71
N LEU A 102 3.79 2.87 10.29
CA LEU A 102 2.91 3.56 11.21
C LEU A 102 1.88 4.32 10.37
N VAL A 103 0.60 4.09 10.64
CA VAL A 103 -0.51 4.71 9.90
C VAL A 103 -1.54 5.29 10.87
N PRO A 104 -2.26 6.35 10.48
CA PRO A 104 -3.30 6.95 11.32
C PRO A 104 -4.42 5.97 11.62
N GLN A 105 -4.89 5.99 12.87
CA GLN A 105 -6.18 5.39 13.24
C GLN A 105 -7.31 6.42 13.16
N MET A 106 -8.06 6.40 12.07
CA MET A 106 -9.19 7.31 11.81
C MET A 106 -10.55 6.66 12.02
N GLY A 107 -10.61 5.33 12.02
CA GLY A 107 -11.87 4.58 12.12
C GLY A 107 -12.60 4.77 13.45
N THR A 108 -11.91 5.14 14.53
CA THR A 108 -12.52 5.31 15.87
C THR A 108 -13.50 6.49 15.95
N ALA A 109 -13.29 7.55 15.17
CA ALA A 109 -14.22 8.69 15.09
C ALA A 109 -15.57 8.32 14.42
N VAL A 110 -15.55 7.30 13.55
CA VAL A 110 -16.77 6.75 12.91
C VAL A 110 -17.47 5.73 13.83
N LEU A 111 -16.71 5.03 14.66
CA LEU A 111 -17.19 4.02 15.63
C LEU A 111 -17.73 4.61 16.93
N SER A 112 -17.58 5.92 17.17
CA SER A 112 -18.07 6.61 18.39
C SER A 112 -19.58 6.89 18.37
N LYS A 113 -20.28 6.56 17.29
CA LYS A 113 -21.75 6.52 17.30
C LYS A 113 -22.20 5.30 18.12
N PRO A 114 -23.10 5.46 19.11
CA PRO A 114 -23.53 4.36 19.96
C PRO A 114 -24.23 3.29 19.10
N GLY A 115 -23.56 2.15 18.95
CA GLY A 115 -24.04 1.00 18.20
C GLY A 115 -23.35 -0.27 18.70
N PRO A 116 -23.98 -1.45 18.51
CA PRO A 116 -23.47 -2.71 19.05
C PRO A 116 -22.06 -2.99 18.51
N LYS A 117 -21.22 -3.64 19.33
CA LYS A 117 -19.83 -4.06 19.03
C LYS A 117 -19.70 -4.51 17.57
N GLN A 118 -19.25 -3.61 16.70
CA GLN A 118 -19.18 -3.86 15.27
C GLN A 118 -18.07 -4.85 14.98
N ALA A 119 -18.37 -5.80 14.08
CA ALA A 119 -17.48 -6.88 13.71
C ALA A 119 -16.14 -6.32 13.18
N PRO A 120 -15.05 -7.12 13.17
CA PRO A 120 -13.77 -6.71 12.60
C PRO A 120 -13.86 -6.16 11.16
N GLN A 121 -14.90 -6.52 10.40
CA GLN A 121 -15.14 -6.04 9.03
C GLN A 121 -15.61 -4.58 8.92
N ASP A 122 -16.02 -3.93 10.01
CA ASP A 122 -16.51 -2.55 9.97
C ASP A 122 -15.41 -1.52 10.27
N ARG A 123 -14.33 -1.89 10.97
CA ARG A 123 -13.22 -0.95 11.26
C ARG A 123 -12.46 -0.55 10.01
N ALA A 124 -12.21 -1.50 9.11
CA ALA A 124 -11.59 -1.27 7.81
C ALA A 124 -12.41 -0.29 6.96
N TYR A 125 -13.74 -0.47 6.96
CA TYR A 125 -14.65 0.38 6.22
C TYR A 125 -14.77 1.77 6.86
N ALA A 126 -14.86 1.84 8.19
CA ALA A 126 -14.82 3.09 8.94
C ALA A 126 -13.54 3.90 8.67
N GLN A 127 -12.39 3.25 8.68
CA GLN A 127 -11.09 3.86 8.32
C GLN A 127 -11.12 4.41 6.89
N GLN A 128 -11.56 3.60 5.92
CA GLN A 128 -11.63 4.00 4.52
C GLN A 128 -12.57 5.19 4.33
N GLN A 129 -13.73 5.19 4.99
CA GLN A 129 -14.71 6.27 4.92
C GLN A 129 -14.17 7.57 5.52
N ALA A 130 -13.51 7.49 6.68
CA ALA A 130 -12.93 8.66 7.33
C ALA A 130 -11.86 9.33 6.45
N LEU A 131 -11.03 8.53 5.77
CA LEU A 131 -9.95 9.04 4.91
C LEU A 131 -10.41 9.47 3.52
N MET A 132 -11.36 8.74 2.91
CA MET A 132 -11.71 8.94 1.50
C MET A 132 -12.93 9.82 1.28
N ARG A 133 -13.81 10.00 2.27
CA ARG A 133 -15.01 10.83 2.06
C ARG A 133 -14.67 12.27 1.67
N PRO A 134 -13.79 13.00 2.39
CA PRO A 134 -13.41 14.36 1.99
C PRO A 134 -12.82 14.38 0.58
N VAL A 135 -11.94 13.41 0.30
CA VAL A 135 -11.28 13.26 -1.01
C VAL A 135 -12.28 13.12 -2.16
N LEU A 136 -13.31 12.29 -1.99
CA LEU A 136 -14.32 12.03 -3.02
C LEU A 136 -15.35 13.17 -3.18
N GLU A 137 -15.60 13.91 -2.10
CA GLU A 137 -16.49 15.08 -2.07
C GLU A 137 -15.84 16.28 -2.76
N GLU A 138 -14.54 16.51 -2.55
CA GLU A 138 -13.79 17.65 -3.07
C GLU A 138 -12.53 17.26 -3.90
N PRO A 139 -12.66 16.56 -5.04
CA PRO A 139 -11.49 16.02 -5.77
C PRO A 139 -10.40 17.03 -6.12
N GLU A 140 -10.80 18.24 -6.52
CA GLU A 140 -9.88 19.29 -6.95
C GLU A 140 -9.01 19.83 -5.80
N ALA A 141 -9.39 19.60 -4.54
CA ALA A 141 -8.66 20.04 -3.36
C ALA A 141 -7.59 19.04 -2.89
N HIS A 142 -7.51 17.86 -3.51
CA HIS A 142 -6.68 16.77 -3.02
C HIS A 142 -5.66 16.28 -4.05
N ASP A 143 -4.42 16.17 -3.56
CA ASP A 143 -3.29 15.56 -4.25
C ASP A 143 -2.99 14.14 -3.73
N ALA A 144 -2.03 13.49 -4.37
CA ALA A 144 -1.50 12.20 -3.94
C ALA A 144 -0.90 12.28 -2.53
N ASP A 145 -1.31 11.35 -1.67
CA ASP A 145 -0.89 11.30 -0.26
C ASP A 145 -0.46 9.86 0.10
N PRO A 146 0.86 9.61 0.25
CA PRO A 146 1.39 8.30 0.61
C PRO A 146 0.96 7.80 1.99
N THR A 147 0.70 8.70 2.95
CA THR A 147 0.27 8.34 4.31
C THR A 147 -1.16 7.81 4.26
N ARG A 148 -2.05 8.49 3.52
CA ARG A 148 -3.40 8.00 3.24
C ARG A 148 -3.37 6.66 2.49
N GLU A 149 -2.55 6.54 1.44
CA GLU A 149 -2.39 5.27 0.69
C GLU A 149 -2.04 4.11 1.63
N ALA A 150 -1.03 4.30 2.50
CA ALA A 150 -0.61 3.28 3.46
C ALA A 150 -1.74 2.91 4.43
N ALA A 151 -2.49 3.90 4.91
CA ALA A 151 -3.61 3.70 5.83
C ALA A 151 -4.81 2.96 5.20
N LEU A 152 -4.91 2.96 3.86
CA LEU A 152 -5.93 2.24 3.09
C LEU A 152 -5.55 0.78 2.77
N SER A 153 -4.38 0.32 3.20
CA SER A 153 -3.87 -1.04 2.96
C SER A 153 -4.85 -2.16 3.36
N GLU A 154 -5.63 -1.97 4.43
CA GLU A 154 -6.65 -2.92 4.86
C GLU A 154 -7.83 -3.02 3.87
N ALA A 155 -8.31 -1.87 3.37
CA ALA A 155 -9.37 -1.82 2.36
C ALA A 155 -8.91 -2.46 1.04
N LEU A 156 -7.68 -2.16 0.60
CA LEU A 156 -7.08 -2.80 -0.57
C LEU A 156 -6.99 -4.32 -0.38
N ALA A 157 -6.50 -4.79 0.77
CA ALA A 157 -6.44 -6.21 1.06
C ALA A 157 -7.83 -6.86 1.04
N ALA A 158 -8.84 -6.21 1.62
CA ALA A 158 -10.21 -6.68 1.62
C ALA A 158 -10.83 -6.75 0.21
N ALA A 159 -10.48 -5.84 -0.69
CA ALA A 159 -10.93 -5.86 -2.08
C ALA A 159 -10.28 -7.00 -2.89
N VAL A 160 -9.00 -7.29 -2.66
CA VAL A 160 -8.23 -8.27 -3.46
C VAL A 160 -8.33 -9.70 -2.92
N LYS A 161 -8.42 -9.87 -1.60
CA LYS A 161 -8.41 -11.19 -0.95
C LYS A 161 -9.47 -12.17 -1.49
N PRO A 162 -10.72 -11.75 -1.82
CA PRO A 162 -11.76 -12.62 -2.39
C PRO A 162 -11.51 -13.05 -3.84
N VAL A 163 -10.58 -12.42 -4.55
CA VAL A 163 -10.29 -12.74 -5.95
C VAL A 163 -9.82 -14.20 -6.08
N ASN A 164 -10.25 -14.84 -7.15
CA ASN A 164 -9.95 -16.23 -7.45
C ASN A 164 -8.44 -16.53 -7.46
N ASP A 165 -8.04 -17.64 -6.83
CA ASP A 165 -6.62 -17.97 -6.68
C ASP A 165 -5.91 -18.27 -8.03
N ARG A 166 -6.64 -18.67 -9.10
CA ARG A 166 -6.07 -18.79 -10.47
C ARG A 166 -5.69 -17.43 -11.05
N VAL A 167 -6.49 -16.39 -10.82
CA VAL A 167 -6.16 -15.02 -11.22
C VAL A 167 -4.94 -14.53 -10.42
N LYS A 168 -4.86 -14.88 -9.14
CA LYS A 168 -3.67 -14.58 -8.31
C LYS A 168 -2.42 -15.34 -8.77
N VAL A 169 -2.54 -16.51 -9.40
CA VAL A 169 -1.40 -17.17 -10.07
C VAL A 169 -0.86 -16.25 -11.17
N VAL A 170 -1.73 -15.69 -12.02
CA VAL A 170 -1.30 -14.74 -13.06
C VAL A 170 -0.65 -13.49 -12.46
N CYS A 171 -1.21 -12.95 -11.37
CA CYS A 171 -0.58 -11.84 -10.64
C CYS A 171 0.84 -12.20 -10.20
N ARG A 172 1.05 -13.38 -9.63
CA ARG A 172 2.37 -13.87 -9.21
C ARG A 172 3.31 -14.07 -10.40
N MET A 173 2.81 -14.60 -11.52
CA MET A 173 3.60 -14.79 -12.74
C MET A 173 4.11 -13.46 -13.29
N VAL A 174 3.24 -12.47 -13.48
CA VAL A 174 3.63 -11.14 -14.01
C VAL A 174 4.59 -10.44 -13.05
N LYS A 175 4.36 -10.52 -11.74
CA LYS A 175 5.27 -9.98 -10.73
C LYS A 175 6.63 -10.69 -10.74
N ALA A 176 6.65 -12.01 -10.91
CA ALA A 176 7.89 -12.78 -10.98
C ALA A 176 8.67 -12.45 -12.24
N TRP A 177 8.01 -12.36 -13.40
CA TRP A 177 8.63 -11.91 -14.64
C TRP A 177 9.27 -10.53 -14.50
N TYR A 178 8.58 -9.59 -13.86
CA TYR A 178 9.17 -8.29 -13.57
C TYR A 178 10.35 -8.37 -12.58
N LYS A 179 10.14 -8.97 -11.41
CA LYS A 179 11.11 -8.93 -10.30
C LYS A 179 12.37 -9.78 -10.52
N LEU A 180 12.25 -10.91 -11.19
CA LEU A 180 13.32 -11.91 -11.31
C LEU A 180 14.06 -11.83 -12.65
N ASP A 181 13.48 -11.14 -13.63
CA ASP A 181 14.06 -11.04 -14.97
C ASP A 181 14.18 -9.56 -15.37
N LEU A 182 13.09 -8.89 -15.71
CA LEU A 182 13.14 -7.54 -16.29
C LEU A 182 13.80 -6.49 -15.39
N ALA A 183 13.57 -6.51 -14.08
CA ALA A 183 14.15 -5.55 -13.14
C ALA A 183 15.68 -5.70 -13.02
N THR A 184 16.23 -6.87 -13.35
CA THR A 184 17.68 -7.09 -13.39
C THR A 184 18.33 -6.44 -14.61
N ILE A 185 17.55 -6.31 -15.70
CA ILE A 185 17.98 -5.72 -16.97
C ILE A 185 17.68 -4.21 -17.01
N LEU A 186 16.61 -3.78 -16.34
CA LEU A 186 16.13 -2.40 -16.29
C LEU A 186 16.02 -1.90 -14.83
N PRO A 187 17.15 -1.77 -14.11
CA PRO A 187 17.15 -1.44 -12.68
C PRO A 187 16.55 -0.05 -12.38
N THR A 188 16.49 0.83 -13.38
CA THR A 188 15.93 2.19 -13.26
C THR A 188 14.44 2.29 -13.60
N ALA A 189 13.81 1.23 -14.14
CA ALA A 189 12.42 1.28 -14.59
C ALA A 189 11.41 1.39 -13.43
N GLY A 190 11.80 0.97 -12.22
CA GLY A 190 11.14 1.34 -10.97
C GLY A 190 9.63 1.12 -10.88
N VAL A 191 9.02 0.20 -11.63
CA VAL A 191 7.57 -0.05 -11.58
C VAL A 191 7.22 -0.81 -10.30
N PRO A 192 6.29 -0.32 -9.45
CA PRO A 192 5.86 -1.05 -8.28
C PRO A 192 5.12 -2.32 -8.66
N SER A 193 5.48 -3.44 -8.02
CA SER A 193 4.82 -4.73 -8.29
C SER A 193 3.32 -4.76 -7.99
N VAL A 194 2.83 -3.80 -7.19
CA VAL A 194 1.40 -3.59 -6.94
C VAL A 194 0.68 -2.99 -8.16
N ALA A 195 1.34 -2.17 -8.98
CA ALA A 195 0.75 -1.65 -10.21
C ALA A 195 0.46 -2.79 -11.20
N LEU A 196 1.43 -3.69 -11.37
CA LEU A 196 1.27 -4.89 -12.19
C LEU A 196 0.16 -5.80 -11.66
N GLU A 197 0.03 -5.92 -10.34
CA GLU A 197 -1.07 -6.65 -9.72
C GLU A 197 -2.44 -6.04 -10.06
N MET A 198 -2.58 -4.71 -9.90
CA MET A 198 -3.85 -4.03 -10.20
C MET A 198 -4.20 -4.13 -11.68
N LEU A 199 -3.20 -4.08 -12.57
CA LEU A 199 -3.37 -4.26 -14.00
C LEU A 199 -3.89 -5.67 -14.34
N VAL A 200 -3.34 -6.72 -13.73
CA VAL A 200 -3.84 -8.11 -13.92
C VAL A 200 -5.27 -8.26 -13.42
N LEU A 201 -5.60 -7.64 -12.28
CA LEU A 201 -6.95 -7.69 -11.73
C LEU A 201 -7.95 -6.92 -12.60
N ALA A 202 -7.56 -5.78 -13.17
CA ALA A 202 -8.38 -5.05 -14.14
C ALA A 202 -8.57 -5.85 -15.44
N ALA A 203 -7.52 -6.51 -15.93
CA ALA A 203 -7.60 -7.42 -17.08
C ALA A 203 -8.60 -8.56 -16.84
N HIS A 204 -8.61 -9.13 -15.64
CA HIS A 204 -9.61 -10.14 -15.27
C HIS A 204 -11.04 -9.60 -15.34
N GLN A 205 -11.31 -8.36 -14.91
CA GLN A 205 -12.63 -7.75 -15.07
C GLN A 205 -13.02 -7.57 -16.53
N GLU A 206 -12.07 -7.18 -17.38
CA GLU A 206 -12.31 -7.02 -18.81
C GLU A 206 -12.58 -8.37 -19.51
N VAL A 207 -11.85 -9.42 -19.14
CA VAL A 207 -12.15 -10.80 -19.57
C VAL A 207 -13.57 -11.19 -19.19
N LEU A 208 -13.98 -10.97 -17.93
CA LEU A 208 -15.33 -11.29 -17.49
C LEU A 208 -16.40 -10.47 -18.23
N ARG A 209 -16.10 -9.21 -18.59
CA ARG A 209 -17.01 -8.33 -19.33
C ARG A 209 -17.24 -8.80 -20.78
N ARG A 210 -16.22 -9.35 -21.42
CA ARG A 210 -16.30 -9.90 -22.80
C ARG A 210 -16.94 -11.28 -22.88
N GLY A 211 -17.04 -11.96 -21.75
CA GLY A 211 -17.62 -13.29 -21.63
C GLY A 211 -16.72 -14.20 -20.81
N ARG A 212 -17.32 -14.95 -19.88
CA ARG A 212 -16.54 -15.82 -18.98
C ARG A 212 -15.88 -16.94 -19.79
N PRO A 213 -14.54 -17.02 -19.83
CA PRO A 213 -13.86 -18.12 -20.51
C PRO A 213 -14.12 -19.43 -19.77
N LYS A 214 -13.83 -20.55 -20.42
CA LYS A 214 -13.81 -21.84 -19.72
C LYS A 214 -12.79 -21.77 -18.60
N TRP A 215 -13.07 -22.50 -17.52
CA TRP A 215 -12.22 -22.51 -16.33
C TRP A 215 -10.75 -22.84 -16.64
N ALA A 216 -10.51 -23.77 -17.56
CA ALA A 216 -9.17 -24.17 -18.01
C ALA A 216 -8.40 -23.05 -18.75
N GLU A 217 -9.12 -22.13 -19.39
CA GLU A 217 -8.56 -21.05 -20.22
C GLU A 217 -8.38 -19.74 -19.43
N LEU A 218 -8.97 -19.64 -18.23
CA LEU A 218 -9.02 -18.41 -17.43
C LEU A 218 -7.65 -17.76 -17.24
N SER A 219 -6.62 -18.52 -16.82
CA SER A 219 -5.29 -17.96 -16.59
C SER A 219 -4.65 -17.40 -17.86
N ALA A 220 -4.80 -18.11 -18.98
CA ALA A 220 -4.26 -17.67 -20.27
C ALA A 220 -4.99 -16.43 -20.79
N ALA A 221 -6.32 -16.42 -20.71
CA ALA A 221 -7.14 -15.28 -21.10
C ALA A 221 -6.78 -14.03 -20.28
N VAL A 222 -6.64 -14.16 -18.96
CA VAL A 222 -6.24 -13.05 -18.07
C VAL A 222 -4.83 -12.58 -18.38
N LEU A 223 -3.88 -13.49 -18.62
CA LEU A 223 -2.51 -13.11 -18.98
C LEU A 223 -2.46 -12.32 -20.29
N LEU A 224 -3.11 -12.82 -21.35
CA LEU A 224 -3.16 -12.14 -22.65
C LEU A 224 -3.83 -10.76 -22.53
N GLU A 225 -4.94 -10.67 -21.81
CA GLU A 225 -5.61 -9.38 -21.58
C GLU A 225 -4.76 -8.44 -20.72
N SER A 226 -3.96 -8.97 -19.79
CA SER A 226 -3.01 -8.16 -19.01
C SER A 226 -1.93 -7.56 -19.91
N LEU A 227 -1.35 -8.36 -20.82
CA LEU A 227 -0.36 -7.86 -21.78
C LEU A 227 -0.97 -6.80 -22.71
N ARG A 228 -2.20 -7.02 -23.18
CA ARG A 228 -2.94 -6.03 -23.98
C ARG A 228 -3.17 -4.73 -23.20
N LEU A 229 -3.62 -4.80 -21.95
CA LEU A 229 -3.82 -3.60 -21.12
C LEU A 229 -2.51 -2.87 -20.80
N LEU A 230 -1.41 -3.62 -20.64
CA LEU A 230 -0.09 -3.03 -20.45
C LEU A 230 0.36 -2.26 -21.69
N ASP A 231 0.23 -2.85 -22.87
CA ASP A 231 0.53 -2.17 -24.14
C ASP A 231 -0.34 -0.93 -24.31
N GLU A 232 -1.66 -1.02 -24.10
CA GLU A 232 -2.57 0.14 -24.16
C GLU A 232 -2.17 1.25 -23.18
N ALA A 233 -1.78 0.89 -21.95
CA ALA A 233 -1.39 1.87 -20.93
C ALA A 233 -0.05 2.55 -21.26
N VAL A 234 0.88 1.85 -21.91
CA VAL A 234 2.22 2.37 -22.23
C VAL A 234 2.24 3.08 -23.58
N THR A 235 1.67 2.47 -24.61
CA THR A 235 1.70 2.94 -26.01
C THR A 235 0.71 4.06 -26.25
N HIS A 236 -0.49 3.97 -25.66
CA HIS A 236 -1.56 4.97 -25.87
C HIS A 236 -1.84 5.82 -24.63
N GLY A 237 -1.16 5.57 -23.51
CA GLY A 237 -1.40 6.29 -22.26
C GLY A 237 -2.79 6.03 -21.67
N SER A 238 -3.40 4.88 -21.99
CA SER A 238 -4.75 4.50 -21.55
C SER A 238 -4.82 4.34 -20.03
N LEU A 239 -5.91 4.84 -19.44
CA LEU A 239 -6.16 4.75 -18.01
C LEU A 239 -6.60 3.34 -17.59
N VAL A 240 -5.85 2.72 -16.68
CA VAL A 240 -6.19 1.43 -16.04
C VAL A 240 -6.77 1.67 -14.65
N VAL A 241 -8.02 1.23 -14.45
CA VAL A 241 -8.74 1.29 -13.17
C VAL A 241 -9.33 -0.07 -12.87
N LEU A 242 -9.10 -0.57 -11.66
CA LEU A 242 -9.74 -1.75 -11.11
C LEU A 242 -10.98 -1.33 -10.31
N ASP A 243 -12.15 -1.87 -10.65
CA ASP A 243 -13.37 -1.65 -9.86
C ASP A 243 -13.33 -2.52 -8.60
N ALA A 244 -13.02 -1.93 -7.44
CA ALA A 244 -13.04 -2.60 -6.14
C ALA A 244 -14.45 -2.70 -5.50
N GLY A 245 -15.49 -2.44 -6.28
CA GLY A 245 -16.89 -2.49 -5.87
C GLY A 245 -17.31 -1.30 -5.01
N ARG A 246 -18.63 -1.16 -4.83
CA ARG A 246 -19.25 0.00 -4.13
C ARG A 246 -18.80 0.19 -2.67
N LYS A 247 -18.34 -0.89 -2.02
CA LYS A 247 -17.92 -0.82 -0.61
C LYS A 247 -16.54 -0.19 -0.46
N TRP A 248 -15.61 -0.48 -1.36
CA TRP A 248 -14.21 -0.15 -1.16
C TRP A 248 -13.70 0.89 -2.14
N GLY A 249 -14.09 0.78 -3.41
CA GLY A 249 -13.50 1.56 -4.47
C GLY A 249 -14.39 2.67 -5.01
N TYR A 250 -13.95 3.17 -6.15
CA TYR A 250 -14.62 4.18 -6.96
C TYR A 250 -14.75 3.66 -8.40
N ARG A 251 -15.53 4.36 -9.24
CA ARG A 251 -15.68 4.02 -10.65
C ARG A 251 -14.77 4.87 -11.54
N ARG A 252 -14.58 4.46 -12.79
CA ARG A 252 -13.78 5.21 -13.77
C ARG A 252 -14.19 6.68 -13.88
N GLU A 253 -15.49 6.98 -13.86
CA GLU A 253 -15.99 8.36 -13.93
C GLU A 253 -15.53 9.20 -12.72
N THR A 254 -15.45 8.58 -11.55
CA THR A 254 -14.90 9.22 -10.35
C THR A 254 -13.40 9.42 -10.48
N ALA A 255 -12.68 8.44 -11.02
CA ALA A 255 -11.24 8.53 -11.24
C ALA A 255 -10.86 9.74 -12.10
N GLU A 256 -11.62 9.99 -13.16
CA GLU A 256 -11.40 11.08 -14.11
C GLU A 256 -11.54 12.47 -13.47
N ARG A 257 -12.23 12.60 -12.33
CA ARG A 257 -12.28 13.85 -11.53
C ARG A 257 -10.95 14.17 -10.85
N PHE A 258 -9.99 13.25 -10.85
CA PHE A 258 -8.64 13.42 -10.28
C PHE A 258 -7.56 13.54 -11.35
N ARG A 259 -7.96 13.86 -12.60
CA ARG A 259 -7.03 13.96 -13.73
C ARG A 259 -5.97 15.05 -13.52
N HIS A 260 -6.22 16.07 -12.69
CA HIS A 260 -5.20 17.05 -12.30
C HIS A 260 -3.99 16.41 -11.60
N VAL A 261 -4.20 15.31 -10.87
CA VAL A 261 -3.13 14.63 -10.12
C VAL A 261 -2.23 13.83 -11.05
N TRP A 262 -2.79 13.03 -11.97
CA TRP A 262 -2.05 12.02 -12.75
C TRP A 262 -2.14 12.18 -14.27
N GLY A 263 -2.86 13.18 -14.77
CA GLY A 263 -3.16 13.35 -16.20
C GLY A 263 -1.92 13.50 -17.08
N SER A 264 -0.86 14.10 -16.54
CA SER A 264 0.44 14.28 -17.21
C SER A 264 1.37 13.06 -17.11
N ASP A 265 1.02 12.05 -16.31
CA ASP A 265 1.86 10.86 -16.17
C ASP A 265 1.85 10.03 -17.47
N PRO A 266 2.98 9.45 -17.88
CA PRO A 266 3.05 8.64 -19.10
C PRO A 266 2.24 7.35 -19.01
N VAL A 267 2.22 6.72 -17.83
CA VAL A 267 1.51 5.47 -17.56
C VAL A 267 0.58 5.68 -16.37
N LYS A 268 -0.68 5.27 -16.50
CA LYS A 268 -1.76 5.56 -15.54
C LYS A 268 -2.41 4.28 -15.05
N ILE A 269 -1.93 3.76 -13.93
CA ILE A 269 -2.49 2.57 -13.26
C ILE A 269 -2.88 3.00 -11.85
N LEU A 270 -4.16 3.22 -11.61
CA LEU A 270 -4.60 3.84 -10.36
C LEU A 270 -4.82 2.82 -9.25
N HIS A 271 -4.59 3.27 -8.01
CA HIS A 271 -4.95 2.51 -6.82
C HIS A 271 -6.48 2.40 -6.72
N PRO A 272 -7.05 1.19 -6.54
CA PRO A 272 -8.49 0.98 -6.68
C PRO A 272 -9.35 1.60 -5.56
N ILE A 273 -8.70 2.06 -4.47
CA ILE A 273 -9.36 2.69 -3.32
C ILE A 273 -9.10 4.21 -3.27
N ASP A 274 -7.95 4.65 -3.79
CA ASP A 274 -7.50 6.05 -3.73
C ASP A 274 -7.24 6.57 -5.15
N PRO A 275 -8.15 7.40 -5.73
CA PRO A 275 -8.02 7.89 -7.10
C PRO A 275 -6.91 8.93 -7.28
N THR A 276 -6.33 9.46 -6.19
CA THR A 276 -5.17 10.36 -6.24
C THR A 276 -3.86 9.59 -6.47
N CYS A 277 -3.84 8.29 -6.19
CA CYS A 277 -2.64 7.48 -6.26
C CYS A 277 -2.51 6.77 -7.62
N ASN A 278 -1.58 7.27 -8.46
CA ASN A 278 -1.09 6.54 -9.61
C ASN A 278 0.05 5.60 -9.21
N LEU A 279 -0.23 4.30 -9.14
CA LEU A 279 0.73 3.27 -8.76
C LEU A 279 1.89 3.12 -9.75
N ALA A 280 1.71 3.57 -11.00
CA ALA A 280 2.78 3.53 -12.00
C ALA A 280 3.77 4.70 -11.89
N ARG A 281 3.43 5.77 -11.16
CA ARG A 281 4.29 6.96 -11.04
C ARG A 281 5.64 6.58 -10.44
N VAL A 282 6.72 6.99 -11.09
CA VAL A 282 8.10 6.85 -10.60
C VAL A 282 8.36 7.89 -9.52
N SER A 283 8.60 7.46 -8.29
CA SER A 283 9.01 8.38 -7.22
C SER A 283 10.50 8.70 -7.38
N PRO A 284 10.93 9.97 -7.40
CA PRO A 284 12.34 10.36 -7.55
C PRO A 284 13.29 9.77 -6.49
N SER A 285 12.76 9.35 -5.34
CA SER A 285 13.52 8.67 -4.28
C SER A 285 13.76 7.16 -4.52
N ARG A 286 13.41 6.63 -5.71
CA ARG A 286 13.59 5.22 -6.09
C ARG A 286 15.02 4.82 -6.46
N SER A 287 15.99 5.75 -6.50
CA SER A 287 17.40 5.40 -6.62
C SER A 287 17.85 4.71 -5.34
N CYS A 288 18.05 3.39 -5.41
CA CYS A 288 18.75 2.53 -4.44
C CYS A 288 18.97 3.21 -3.06
N GLY A 289 18.03 3.02 -2.14
CA GLY A 289 18.07 3.66 -0.83
C GLY A 289 19.43 3.47 -0.16
N ARG A 290 20.04 4.56 0.29
CA ARG A 290 21.09 4.46 1.31
C ARG A 290 20.45 3.81 2.52
N ARG A 291 20.80 2.55 2.82
CA ARG A 291 20.65 2.02 4.18
C ARG A 291 21.47 2.94 5.07
N VAL A 292 20.79 3.77 5.85
CA VAL A 292 21.44 4.50 6.93
C VAL A 292 21.50 3.52 8.10
N ASP A 293 22.58 2.74 8.15
CA ASP A 293 22.93 1.98 9.34
C ASP A 293 23.28 3.00 10.42
N PHE A 294 22.31 3.37 11.25
CA PHE A 294 22.60 4.13 12.45
C PHE A 294 23.44 3.23 13.37
N ASN A 295 24.72 3.56 13.53
CA ASN A 295 25.49 3.10 14.68
C ASN A 295 24.85 3.73 15.92
N LEU A 296 23.90 3.01 16.52
CA LEU A 296 23.12 3.41 17.69
C LEU A 296 23.96 3.50 18.99
N THR A 297 25.28 3.37 18.88
CA THR A 297 26.25 3.48 19.99
C THR A 297 26.78 4.89 20.19
N GLY A 298 26.46 5.86 19.31
CA GLY A 298 27.08 7.20 19.32
C GLY A 298 26.41 8.31 20.14
N TRP A 299 25.25 8.06 20.77
CA TRP A 299 24.47 9.13 21.45
C TRP A 299 24.49 9.04 22.99
N TYR A 300 25.38 8.23 23.57
CA TYR A 300 25.76 8.34 24.97
C TYR A 300 27.13 9.01 25.06
N GLY A 301 27.14 10.34 25.20
CA GLY A 301 28.38 11.11 25.35
C GLY A 301 28.14 12.61 25.43
N HIS A 302 27.56 13.05 26.54
CA HIS A 302 27.72 14.32 27.29
C HIS A 302 26.41 14.94 27.76
#